data_AF-G4TZW6-F1
#
_entry.id   AF-G4TZW6-F1
#
_cell.length_a   1.000
_cell.length_b   1.000
_cell.length_c   1.000
_cell.angle_alpha   90.00
_cell.angle_beta   90.00
_cell.angle_gamma   90.00
#
_symmetry.space_group_name_H-M   'P 1'
#
loop_
_entity.id
_entity.type
_entity.pdbx_description
1 polymer ?
#
loop_
_entity_poly.entity_id
_entity_poly.type
_entity_poly.pdbx_seq_one_letter_code
_entity_poly.pdbx_strand_id
1 'polypeptide(L)' 'MSYVIAGRKIAAEYLSLATLGTVGGIVAVMKSRPAKPKPVPATENLSLSGSTEESDFIKNFIAEAEKEDAKKH' A
#
# COMPACT_ATOMS: atom_id res chain seq x y z
N MET A 1 3.36 -13.61 -34.07
CA MET A 1 4.23 -14.42 -33.19
C MET A 1 3.37 -15.23 -32.23
N SER A 2 3.75 -16.48 -31.92
CA SER A 2 3.02 -17.34 -30.97
C SER A 2 3.99 -18.02 -30.01
N TYR A 3 3.52 -18.27 -28.79
CA TYR A 3 4.28 -18.90 -27.71
C TYR A 3 3.63 -20.22 -27.33
N VAL A 4 4.44 -21.21 -26.95
CA VAL A 4 3.93 -22.47 -26.40
C VAL A 4 3.95 -22.36 -24.88
N ILE A 5 2.77 -22.34 -24.28
CA ILE A 5 2.58 -22.25 -22.83
C ILE A 5 1.76 -23.47 -22.42
N ALA A 6 2.28 -24.25 -21.46
CA ALA A 6 1.63 -25.50 -21.01
C ALA A 6 1.21 -26.44 -22.16
N GLY A 7 2.07 -26.59 -23.17
CA GLY A 7 1.81 -27.44 -24.34
C GLY A 7 0.78 -26.88 -25.34
N ARG A 8 0.27 -25.67 -25.13
CA ARG A 8 -0.69 -25.01 -26.03
C ARG A 8 -0.05 -23.82 -26.73
N LYS A 9 -0.32 -23.69 -28.03
CA LYS A 9 0.07 -22.49 -28.80
C LYS A 9 -0.87 -21.34 -28.47
N ILE A 10 -0.33 -20.25 -27.96
CA ILE A 10 -1.04 -19.01 -27.61
C ILE A 10 -0.49 -17.89 -28.48
N ALA A 11 -1.37 -17.13 -29.14
CA ALA A 11 -0.94 -15.96 -29.91
C ALA A 11 -0.43 -14.86 -28.97
N ALA A 12 0.62 -14.14 -29.39
CA ALA A 12 1.24 -13.10 -28.58
C ALA A 12 0.26 -11.98 -28.18
N GLU A 13 -0.69 -11.67 -29.06
CA GLU A 13 -1.74 -10.65 -28.82
C GLU A 13 -2.59 -11.01 -27.60
N TYR A 14 -3.10 -12.24 -27.52
CA TYR A 14 -3.87 -12.70 -26.37
C TYR A 14 -3.05 -12.74 -25.08
N LEU A 15 -1.77 -13.12 -25.18
CA LEU A 15 -0.88 -13.12 -24.02
C LEU A 15 -0.69 -11.70 -23.48
N SER A 16 -0.43 -10.74 -24.37
CA SER A 16 -0.27 -9.33 -23.98
C SER A 16 -1.53 -8.74 -23.34
N LEU A 17 -2.71 -9.01 -23.92
CA LEU A 17 -3.98 -8.57 -23.36
C LEU A 17 -4.27 -9.21 -22.00
N ALA A 18 -3.97 -10.51 -21.84
CA ALA A 18 -4.10 -11.19 -20.55
C ALA A 18 -3.17 -10.60 -19.49
N THR A 19 -1.92 -10.29 -19.83
CA THR A 19 -0.98 -9.66 -18.88
C THR A 19 -1.42 -8.26 -18.48
N LEU A 20 -1.86 -7.42 -19.43
CA LEU A 20 -2.34 -6.08 -19.13
C LEU A 20 -3.62 -6.10 -18.31
N GLY A 21 -4.56 -7.00 -18.64
CA GLY A 21 -5.80 -7.19 -17.90
C GLY A 21 -5.58 -7.69 -16.48
N THR A 22 -4.67 -8.66 -16.28
CA THR A 22 -4.34 -9.19 -14.94
C THR A 22 -3.65 -8.15 -14.08
N VAL A 23 -2.63 -7.46 -14.59
CA VAL A 23 -1.93 -6.39 -13.86
C VAL A 23 -2.91 -5.25 -13.54
N GLY A 24 -3.69 -4.78 -14.52
CA GLY A 24 -4.69 -3.74 -14.32
C GLY A 24 -5.76 -4.14 -13.29
N GLY A 25 -6.23 -5.38 -13.34
CA GLY A 25 -7.19 -5.94 -12.40
C GLY A 25 -6.65 -6.01 -10.98
N ILE A 26 -5.41 -6.46 -10.78
CA ILE A 26 -4.75 -6.48 -9.47
C ILE A 26 -4.66 -5.06 -8.90
N VAL A 27 -4.20 -4.09 -9.71
CA VAL A 27 -4.11 -2.69 -9.28
C VAL A 27 -5.48 -2.12 -8.92
N ALA A 28 -6.52 -2.43 -9.71
CA ALA A 28 -7.88 -1.99 -9.44
C ALA A 28 -8.39 -2.55 -8.11
N VAL A 29 -8.17 -3.84 -7.83
CA VAL A 29 -8.53 -4.50 -6.56
C VAL A 29 -7.76 -3.89 -5.38
N MET A 30 -6.48 -3.59 -5.55
CA MET A 30 -5.69 -2.94 -4.49
C MET A 30 -6.17 -1.51 -4.22
N LYS A 31 -6.63 -0.79 -5.25
CA LYS A 31 -7.17 0.58 -5.11
C LYS A 31 -8.59 0.62 -4.55
N SER A 32 -9.39 -0.42 -4.74
CA SER A 32 -10.77 -0.50 -4.23
C SER A 32 -10.88 -0.92 -2.77
N ARG A 33 -9.76 -0.92 -2.02
CA ARG A 33 -9.79 -1.04 -0.56
C ARG A 33 -10.77 0.00 0.00
N PRO A 34 -11.75 -0.39 0.83
CA PRO A 34 -12.74 0.52 1.37
C PRO A 34 -12.02 1.67 2.09
N ALA A 35 -12.51 2.89 1.88
CA ALA A 35 -12.03 4.06 2.60
C ALA A 35 -12.01 3.74 4.10
N LYS A 36 -10.87 4.00 4.75
CA LYS A 36 -10.78 3.86 6.20
C LYS A 36 -11.97 4.62 6.82
N PRO A 37 -12.69 4.05 7.79
CA PRO A 37 -13.74 4.77 8.48
C PRO A 37 -13.17 6.11 8.95
N LYS A 38 -13.93 7.18 8.71
CA LYS A 38 -13.59 8.56 9.10
C LYS A 38 -13.09 8.51 10.56
N PRO A 39 -11.94 9.13 10.89
CA PRO A 39 -11.44 9.08 12.26
C PRO A 39 -12.53 9.59 13.20
N VAL A 40 -12.99 8.72 14.09
CA VAL A 40 -13.77 9.12 15.25
C VAL A 40 -12.85 10.04 16.06
N PRO A 41 -13.29 11.22 16.52
CA PRO A 41 -12.45 12.07 17.34
C PRO A 41 -11.94 11.25 18.52
N ALA A 42 -10.62 11.31 18.75
CA ALA A 42 -9.94 10.57 19.79
C ALA A 42 -10.59 10.88 21.15
N THR A 43 -11.41 9.97 21.64
CA THR A 43 -11.61 9.84 23.08
C THR A 43 -10.34 9.19 23.62
N GLU A 44 -9.72 9.87 24.57
CA GLU A 44 -8.42 9.62 25.18
C GLU A 44 -8.29 8.21 25.78
N ASN A 45 -8.09 7.18 24.97
CA ASN A 45 -7.67 5.87 25.46
C ASN A 45 -6.72 5.24 24.44
N LEU A 46 -5.54 5.85 24.32
CA LEU A 46 -4.41 5.26 23.61
C LEU A 46 -3.90 4.07 24.45
N SER A 47 -4.55 2.92 24.32
CA SER A 47 -4.06 1.67 24.89
C SER A 47 -2.88 1.18 24.04
N LEU A 48 -1.69 1.73 24.32
CA LEU A 48 -0.39 1.30 23.83
C LEU A 48 -0.06 -0.07 24.43
N SER A 49 -0.71 -1.12 23.92
CA SER A 49 -0.49 -2.50 24.36
C SER A 49 0.64 -3.19 23.59
N GLY A 50 1.73 -2.50 23.28
CA GLY A 50 2.87 -3.08 22.55
C GLY A 50 4.13 -2.28 22.78
N SER A 51 5.04 -2.86 23.58
CA SER A 51 6.47 -2.52 23.81
C SER A 51 6.88 -1.03 23.80
N THR A 52 7.40 -0.57 24.93
CA THR A 52 7.91 0.80 25.17
C THR A 52 8.85 1.30 24.05
N GLU A 53 9.64 0.40 23.46
CA GLU A 53 10.59 0.66 22.37
C GLU A 53 9.92 1.24 21.10
N GLU A 54 8.78 0.68 20.69
CA GLU A 54 8.08 1.17 19.48
C GLU A 54 7.45 2.54 19.74
N SER A 55 7.00 2.79 20.97
CA SER A 55 6.42 4.08 21.35
C SER A 55 7.44 5.21 21.32
N ASP A 56 8.69 4.93 21.70
CA ASP A 56 9.76 5.93 21.70
C ASP A 56 10.33 6.14 20.31
N PHE A 57 10.39 5.10 19.47
CA PHE A 57 10.69 5.24 18.04
C PHE A 57 9.68 6.17 17.33
N ILE A 58 8.37 5.98 17.58
CA ILE A 58 7.32 6.80 16.97
C ILE A 58 7.44 8.26 17.42
N LYS A 59 7.68 8.51 18.71
CA LYS A 59 7.88 9.88 19.23
C LYS A 59 9.10 10.55 18.58
N ASN A 60 10.21 9.84 18.44
CA ASN A 60 11.41 10.37 17.81
C ASN A 60 11.21 10.64 16.32
N PHE A 61 10.52 9.74 15.60
CA PHE A 61 10.21 9.92 14.18
C PHE A 61 9.32 11.16 13.94
N ILE A 62 8.30 11.37 14.77
CA ILE A 62 7.44 12.55 14.69
C ILE A 62 8.22 13.83 15.02
N ALA A 63 9.02 13.81 16.09
CA ALA A 63 9.81 14.97 16.50
C ALA A 63 10.89 15.36 15.47
N GLU A 64 11.41 14.41 14.70
CA GLU A 64 12.38 14.67 13.64
C GLU A 64 11.70 15.18 12.37
N ALA A 65 10.55 14.64 12.00
CA ALA A 65 9.72 15.15 10.90
C ALA A 65 9.28 16.60 11.15
N GLU A 66 8.83 16.94 12.36
CA GLU A 66 8.46 18.32 12.71
C GLU A 66 9.65 19.28 12.65
N LYS A 67 10.86 18.83 13.02
CA LYS A 67 12.08 19.65 12.90
C LYS A 67 12.51 19.85 11.45
N GLU A 68 12.36 18.85 10.59
CA GLU A 68 12.66 18.98 9.16
C GLU A 68 11.69 19.93 8.45
N ASP A 69 10.39 19.87 8.78
CA ASP A 69 9.39 20.80 8.27
C ASP A 69 9.65 22.24 8.75
N ALA A 70 9.97 22.43 10.05
CA ALA A 70 10.29 23.75 10.60
C ALA A 70 11.59 24.36 10.05
N LYS A 71 12.51 23.55 9.49
CA LYS A 71 13.77 24.03 8.89
C LYS A 71 13.66 24.32 7.39
N LYS A 72 12.61 23.86 6.72
CA LYS A 72 12.32 24.11 5.30
C LYS A 72 11.47 25.36 5.04
N HIS A 73 11.04 26.05 6.11
CA HIS A 73 10.29 27.31 6.05
C HIS A 73 11.12 28.50 6.54
#